data_AF-A0A4Z0NEH0-F1
#
_entry.id   AF-A0A4Z0NEH0-F1
#
_cell.length_a   1.000
_cell.length_b   1.000
_cell.length_c   1.000
_cell.angle_alpha   90.00
_cell.angle_beta   90.00
_cell.angle_gamma   90.00
#
_symmetry.space_group_name_H-M   'P 1'
#
loop_
_entity.id
_entity.type
_entity.pdbx_description
1 polymer ?
#
loop_
_entity_poly.entity_id
_entity_poly.type
_entity_poly.pdbx_seq_one_letter_code
_entity_poly.pdbx_strand_id
1 'polypeptide(L)' 'MIDASQIKEHMEVKASDGQHVGTVDHMQGSDQIKLTRNDPAAQGAHHLIPLAWVERVDAHVHLSRSSQEVMAQWQSQG' A
#
# COMPACT_ATOMS: atom_id res chain seq x y z
N MET A 1 6.90 -11.95 10.75
CA MET A 1 6.80 -10.48 10.80
C MET A 1 7.36 -9.98 9.48
N ILE A 2 6.69 -9.04 8.82
CA ILE A 2 7.21 -8.42 7.60
C ILE A 2 8.20 -7.34 8.02
N ASP A 3 9.41 -7.42 7.47
CA ASP A 3 10.43 -6.40 7.69
C ASP A 3 10.10 -5.18 6.84
N ALA A 4 9.74 -4.08 7.50
CA ALA A 4 9.43 -2.80 6.84
C ALA A 4 10.60 -2.28 5.97
N SER A 5 11.83 -2.70 6.26
CA SER A 5 13.03 -2.39 5.47
C SER A 5 13.02 -3.00 4.06
N GLN A 6 12.17 -3.99 3.80
CA GLN A 6 11.99 -4.58 2.47
C GLN A 6 11.10 -3.70 1.56
N ILE A 7 10.29 -2.83 2.16
CA ILE A 7 9.37 -1.96 1.42
C ILE A 7 10.14 -0.70 1.02
N LYS A 8 10.25 -0.50 -0.29
CA LYS A 8 10.98 0.61 -0.89
C LYS A 8 10.03 1.54 -1.63
N GLU A 9 10.45 2.79 -1.75
CA GLU A 9 9.83 3.77 -2.64
C GLU A 9 9.65 3.19 -4.06
N HIS A 10 8.58 3.59 -4.72
CA HIS A 10 8.17 3.17 -6.06
C HIS A 10 7.78 1.69 -6.22
N MET A 11 7.72 0.90 -5.15
CA MET A 11 7.20 -0.47 -5.23
C MET A 11 5.69 -0.46 -5.50
N GLU A 12 5.25 -1.35 -6.38
CA GLU A 12 3.83 -1.60 -6.63
C GLU A 12 3.20 -2.28 -5.41
N VAL A 13 1.98 -1.89 -5.05
CA VAL A 13 1.19 -2.51 -3.99
C VAL A 13 -0.01 -3.23 -4.61
N LYS A 14 -0.08 -4.54 -4.39
CA LYS A 14 -1.12 -5.42 -4.90
C LYS A 14 -2.01 -5.92 -3.78
N ALA A 15 -3.30 -5.91 -4.03
CA ALA A 15 -4.27 -6.59 -3.19
C ALA A 15 -4.20 -8.12 -3.38
N SER A 16 -4.87 -8.85 -2.48
CA SER A 16 -4.96 -10.31 -2.50
C SER A 16 -5.65 -10.88 -3.74
N ASP A 17 -6.48 -10.08 -4.40
CA ASP A 17 -7.11 -10.39 -5.69
C ASP A 17 -6.16 -10.13 -6.89
N GLY A 18 -4.93 -9.71 -6.62
CA GLY A 18 -3.90 -9.40 -7.62
C GLY A 18 -4.03 -8.02 -8.25
N GLN A 19 -5.03 -7.23 -7.87
CA GLN A 19 -5.22 -5.90 -8.44
C GLN A 19 -4.25 -4.89 -7.83
N HIS A 20 -3.78 -3.96 -8.68
CA HIS A 20 -3.00 -2.81 -8.25
C HIS A 20 -3.86 -1.84 -7.42
N VAL A 21 -3.37 -1.48 -6.24
CA VAL A 21 -4.05 -0.53 -5.34
C VAL A 21 -3.21 0.73 -5.08
N GLY A 22 -1.99 0.80 -5.59
CA GLY A 22 -1.17 2.00 -5.50
C GLY A 22 0.32 1.72 -5.51
N THR A 23 1.11 2.78 -5.47
CA THR A 23 2.56 2.71 -5.48
C THR A 23 3.10 3.31 -4.20
N VAL A 24 4.11 2.67 -3.59
CA VAL A 24 4.76 3.15 -2.36
C VAL A 24 5.43 4.49 -2.61
N ASP A 25 5.10 5.47 -1.79
CA ASP A 25 5.81 6.75 -1.68
C ASP A 25 6.93 6.61 -0.63
N HIS A 26 6.56 6.33 0.62
CA HIS A 26 7.49 6.02 1.72
C HIS A 26 6.78 5.35 2.91
N MET A 27 7.53 4.92 3.91
CA MET A 27 6.98 4.45 5.19
C MET A 27 6.62 5.64 6.09
N GLN A 28 5.37 5.73 6.54
CA GLN A 28 4.90 6.69 7.53
C GLN A 28 5.02 6.04 8.93
N GLY A 29 6.02 6.45 9.71
CA GLY A 29 6.29 5.85 11.02
C GLY A 29 6.79 4.41 10.92
N SER A 30 6.41 3.58 11.88
CA SER A 30 6.87 2.19 12.00
C SER A 30 6.00 1.16 11.29
N ASP A 31 4.76 1.51 10.96
CA ASP A 31 3.68 0.55 10.74
C ASP A 31 2.71 0.94 9.62
N GLN A 32 2.98 2.01 8.88
CA GLN A 32 2.13 2.44 7.77
C GLN A 32 2.95 2.72 6.51
N ILE A 33 2.39 2.33 5.38
CA ILE A 33 2.92 2.55 4.04
C ILE A 33 2.12 3.71 3.44
N LYS A 34 2.79 4.80 3.09
CA LYS A 34 2.18 5.90 2.36
C LYS A 34 2.21 5.58 0.87
N LEU A 35 1.05 5.66 0.23
CA LEU A 35 0.90 5.55 -1.21
C LEU A 35 1.04 6.92 -1.88
N THR A 36 1.61 6.91 -3.08
CA THR A 36 1.75 8.12 -3.88
C THR A 36 0.40 8.54 -4.47
N ARG A 37 0.10 9.84 -4.41
CA ARG A 37 -1.09 10.43 -5.01
C ARG A 37 -1.09 10.41 -6.54
N ASN A 38 0.09 10.25 -7.15
CA ASN A 38 0.28 10.22 -8.60
C ASN A 38 -0.16 8.89 -9.21
N ASP A 39 -0.48 7.90 -8.38
CA ASP A 39 -0.98 6.62 -8.85
C ASP A 39 -2.42 6.76 -9.37
N PRO A 40 -2.77 6.16 -10.52
CA PRO A 40 -4.13 6.19 -11.05
C PRO A 40 -5.16 5.63 -10.06
N ALA A 41 -4.77 4.64 -9.24
CA ALA A 41 -5.65 4.10 -8.21
C ALA A 41 -5.90 5.12 -7.09
N ALA A 42 -4.91 5.96 -6.76
CA ALA A 42 -4.96 6.85 -5.61
C ALA A 42 -5.91 8.05 -5.73
N GLN A 43 -6.57 8.25 -6.88
CA GLN A 43 -7.56 9.33 -7.11
C GLN A 43 -7.06 10.74 -6.72
N GLY A 44 -5.75 10.99 -6.80
CA GLY A 44 -5.15 12.28 -6.47
C GLY A 44 -4.91 12.55 -4.98
N ALA A 45 -5.14 11.58 -4.09
CA ALA A 45 -4.90 11.70 -2.65
C ALA A 45 -3.80 10.74 -2.16
N HIS A 46 -3.17 11.06 -1.04
CA HIS A 46 -2.30 10.11 -0.35
C HIS A 46 -3.13 9.17 0.50
N HIS A 47 -2.90 7.87 0.30
CA HIS A 47 -3.54 6.83 1.09
C HIS A 47 -2.52 6.16 2.00
N LEU A 48 -2.94 5.80 3.20
CA LEU A 48 -2.12 5.05 4.16
C LEU A 48 -2.60 3.61 4.21
N ILE A 49 -1.65 2.67 4.07
CA ILE A 49 -1.89 1.23 4.19
C ILE A 49 -1.17 0.71 5.44
N PRO A 50 -1.87 0.05 6.38
CA PRO A 50 -1.23 -0.58 7.52
C PRO A 50 -0.28 -1.70 7.08
N LEU A 51 0.93 -1.73 7.65
CA LEU A 51 1.90 -2.80 7.47
C LEU A 51 1.31 -4.16 7.89
N ALA A 52 0.37 -4.16 8.84
CA ALA A 52 -0.37 -5.34 9.27
C ALA A 52 -1.18 -6.01 8.14
N TRP A 53 -1.49 -5.31 7.05
CA TRP A 53 -2.15 -5.90 5.88
C TRP A 53 -1.18 -6.59 4.95
N VAL A 54 0.12 -6.31 5.04
CA VAL A 54 1.13 -6.92 4.17
C VAL A 54 1.29 -8.39 4.52
N GLU A 55 0.99 -9.25 3.55
CA GLU A 55 1.15 -10.69 3.66
C GLU A 55 2.57 -11.12 3.27
N ARG A 56 3.12 -10.53 2.19
CA ARG A 56 4.47 -10.79 1.72
C ARG A 56 5.02 -9.63 0.89
N VAL A 57 6.35 -9.54 0.82
CA VAL A 57 7.07 -8.58 -0.01
C VAL A 57 8.02 -9.34 -0.94
N ASP A 58 7.89 -9.12 -2.25
CA ASP A 58 8.81 -9.62 -3.27
C ASP A 58 9.28 -8.45 -4.17
N ALA A 59 9.11 -8.55 -5.49
CA ALA A 59 9.22 -7.39 -6.39
C ALA A 59 8.11 -6.35 -6.12
N HIS A 60 7.01 -6.77 -5.49
CA HIS A 60 5.86 -5.95 -5.13
C HIS A 60 5.47 -6.19 -3.65
N VAL A 61 4.70 -5.28 -3.09
CA VAL A 61 4.05 -5.47 -1.79
C VAL A 61 2.72 -6.17 -2.00
N HIS A 62 2.51 -7.32 -1.36
CA HIS A 62 1.25 -8.08 -1.47
C HIS A 62 0.47 -7.96 -0.18
N LEU A 63 -0.78 -7.50 -0.30
CA LEU A 63 -1.71 -7.35 0.82
C LEU A 63 -2.57 -8.61 0.97
N SER A 64 -2.96 -8.89 2.20
CA SER A 64 -3.93 -9.93 2.57
C SER A 64 -5.39 -9.50 2.36
N ARG A 65 -5.64 -8.28 1.89
CA ARG A 65 -6.97 -7.68 1.69
C ARG A 65 -7.30 -7.56 0.22
N SER A 66 -8.58 -7.66 -0.15
CA SER A 66 -9.03 -7.43 -1.53
C SER A 66 -8.90 -5.94 -1.90
N SER A 67 -8.84 -5.63 -3.20
CA SER A 67 -8.74 -4.25 -3.66
C SER A 67 -9.94 -3.42 -3.22
N GLN A 68 -11.13 -4.02 -3.21
CA GLN A 68 -12.35 -3.40 -2.72
C GLN A 68 -12.25 -3.05 -1.22
N GLU A 69 -11.77 -3.97 -0.37
CA GLU A 69 -11.58 -3.69 1.06
C GLU A 69 -10.54 -2.60 1.30
N VAL A 70 -9.44 -2.63 0.54
CA VAL A 70 -8.38 -1.64 0.62
C VAL A 70 -8.90 -0.25 0.27
N MET A 71 -9.59 -0.12 -0.86
CA MET A 71 -10.16 1.14 -1.33
C MET A 71 -11.27 1.66 -0.40
N ALA A 72 -12.08 0.78 0.18
CA ALA A 72 -13.13 1.17 1.14
C ALA A 72 -12.57 1.70 2.46
N GLN A 73 -11.35 1.29 2.83
CA GLN A 73 -10.69 1.66 4.08
C GLN A 73 -9.54 2.65 3.89
N TRP A 74 -9.36 3.17 2.68
CA TRP A 74 -8.38 4.22 2.42
C TRP A 74 -8.59 5.40 3.37
N GLN A 75 -7.62 5.61 4.24
CA GLN A 75 -7.52 6.85 5.00
C GLN A 75 -6.88 7.88 4.07
N SER A 76 -7.74 8.69 3.44
CA SER A 76 -7.29 9.86 2.69
C SER A 76 -6.74 10.89 3.69
N GLN A 77 -5.44 11.20 3.60
CA GLN A 77 -4.94 12.44 4.18
C GLN A 77 -5.08 13.55 3.14
N GLY A 78 -6.05 14.43 3.38
CA GLY A 78 -6.26 15.66 2.62
C GLY A 78 -5.21 16.73 2.91
#